data_AF-A0A2E8UU32-F1
#
_entry.id   AF-A0A2E8UU32-F1
#
_cell.length_a   1.000
_cell.length_b   1.000
_cell.length_c   1.000
_cell.angle_alpha   90.00
_cell.angle_beta   90.00
_cell.angle_gamma   90.00
#
_symmetry.space_group_name_H-M   'P 1'
#
loop_
_entity.id
_entity.type
_entity.pdbx_description
1 polymer ?
#
loop_
_entity_poly.entity_id
_entity_poly.type
_entity_poly.pdbx_seq_one_letter_code
_entity_poly.pdbx_strand_id
1 'polypeptide(L)'
;MKFTRRQLIRKSAHFAGIGLASNIIPFSVFAENLNYGPKEGLARLHWNENYYGPSERAIEAIMTSSFKGAYYPDHLVDYLKSMIADYNGLDNANIAISAGSTQALTILSQVKARQGTILSSGLTY
;
A
#
# COMPACT_ATOMS: atom_id res chain seq x y z
N MET A 1 13.77 35.23 38.98
CA MET A 1 13.59 36.23 37.91
C MET A 1 12.16 36.16 37.40
N LYS A 2 11.29 37.14 37.65
CA LYS A 2 9.87 37.11 37.23
C LYS A 2 9.75 37.60 35.78
N PHE A 3 9.51 36.70 34.84
CA PHE A 3 9.20 37.07 33.46
C PHE A 3 7.76 37.60 33.36
N THR A 4 7.59 38.78 32.79
CA THR A 4 6.26 39.37 32.58
C THR A 4 5.68 38.98 31.22
N ARG A 5 4.36 38.82 31.12
CA ARG A 5 3.65 38.47 29.87
C ARG A 5 4.01 39.39 28.70
N ARG A 6 4.30 40.67 28.99
CA ARG A 6 4.77 41.66 28.01
C ARG A 6 6.16 41.34 27.45
N GLN A 7 7.07 40.77 28.25
CA GLN A 7 8.38 40.31 27.79
C GLN A 7 8.28 39.06 26.91
N LEU A 8 7.30 38.19 27.17
CA LEU A 8 7.02 37.02 26.32
C LEU A 8 6.55 37.45 24.93
N ILE A 9 5.59 38.37 24.85
CA ILE A 9 5.06 38.91 23.59
C ILE A 9 6.13 39.63 22.76
N ARG A 10 7.03 40.36 23.43
CA ARG A 10 8.13 41.05 22.73
C ARG A 10 9.19 40.07 22.20
N LYS A 11 9.39 38.93 22.86
CA LYS A 11 10.28 37.86 22.37
C LYS A 11 9.65 37.02 21.26
N SER A 12 8.34 36.80 21.27
CA SER A 12 7.65 36.07 20.19
C SER A 12 7.62 36.84 18.86
N ALA A 13 7.61 38.18 18.90
CA ALA A 13 7.70 39.01 17.69
C ALA A 13 9.04 38.82 16.95
N HIS A 14 10.14 38.54 17.65
CA HIS A 14 11.42 38.21 17.03
C HIS A 14 11.44 36.81 16.38
N PHE A 15 10.62 35.86 16.87
CA PHE A 15 10.47 34.55 16.24
C PHE A 15 9.62 34.60 14.96
N ALA A 16 8.63 35.50 14.88
CA ALA A 16 7.84 35.71 13.68
C ALA A 16 8.68 36.25 12.50
N GLY A 17 9.74 37.02 12.79
CA GLY A 17 10.68 37.50 11.76
C GLY A 17 11.58 36.42 11.16
N ILE A 18 11.85 35.34 11.91
CA ILE A 18 12.63 34.18 11.42
C ILE A 18 11.73 33.23 10.61
N GLY A 19 10.44 33.14 10.93
CA GLY A 19 9.47 32.33 10.18
C GLY A 19 9.14 32.83 8.77
N LEU A 20 9.47 34.08 8.43
CA LEU A 20 9.35 34.57 7.05
C LEU A 20 10.60 34.26 6.20
N ALA A 21 11.72 33.87 6.83
CA ALA A 21 12.93 33.42 6.15
C ALA A 21 13.01 31.88 6.05
N SER A 22 12.04 31.13 6.57
CA SER A 22 12.04 29.66 6.56
C SER A 22 11.70 29.03 5.20
N ASN A 23 11.60 29.80 4.13
CA ASN A 23 11.66 29.27 2.76
C ASN A 23 13.08 28.79 2.36
N ILE A 24 14.07 28.87 3.26
CA ILE A 24 15.48 28.52 2.99
C ILE A 24 15.93 27.21 3.66
N ILE A 25 15.03 26.43 4.26
CA ILE A 25 15.35 25.01 4.50
C ILE A 25 14.73 24.23 3.34
N PRO A 26 15.50 23.93 2.27
CA PRO A 26 15.04 23.01 1.26
C PRO A 26 14.86 21.64 1.94
N PHE A 27 13.61 21.31 2.28
CA PHE A 27 13.24 19.98 2.79
C PHE A 27 13.71 18.87 1.82
N SER A 28 13.89 19.22 0.54
CA SER A 28 14.44 18.37 -0.50
C SER A 28 15.92 17.99 -0.32
N VAL A 29 16.71 18.69 0.50
CA VAL A 29 18.14 18.35 0.70
C VAL A 29 18.32 17.19 1.70
N PHE A 30 17.30 16.90 2.51
CA PHE A 30 17.29 15.74 3.43
C PHE A 30 16.37 14.61 2.97
N ALA A 31 15.69 14.77 1.82
CA ALA A 31 14.89 13.70 1.25
C ALA A 31 15.84 12.68 0.60
N GLU A 32 16.06 11.55 1.27
CA GLU A 32 16.75 10.41 0.69
C GLU A 32 16.00 9.97 -0.58
N ASN A 33 16.75 9.63 -1.64
CA ASN A 33 16.15 9.08 -2.86
C ASN A 33 15.41 7.78 -2.51
N LEU A 34 14.09 7.79 -2.63
CA LEU A 34 13.27 6.63 -2.32
C LEU A 34 13.46 5.58 -3.41
N ASN A 35 14.18 4.52 -3.09
CA ASN A 35 14.36 3.35 -3.96
C ASN A 35 13.20 2.39 -3.77
N TYR A 36 12.30 2.31 -4.76
CA TYR A 36 11.15 1.39 -4.73
C TYR A 36 11.51 -0.05 -5.13
N GLY A 37 12.71 -0.26 -5.70
CA GLY A 37 13.24 -1.55 -6.13
C GLY A 37 14.50 -1.98 -5.36
N PRO A 38 15.16 -3.08 -5.76
CA PRO A 38 16.48 -3.41 -5.24
C PRO A 38 17.48 -2.29 -5.53
N LYS A 39 18.54 -2.23 -4.71
CA LYS A 39 19.67 -1.30 -4.95
C LYS A 39 20.28 -1.56 -6.32
N GLU A 40 20.83 -0.51 -6.93
CA GLU A 40 21.56 -0.64 -8.19
C GLU A 40 22.66 -1.71 -8.08
N GLY A 41 22.75 -2.57 -9.10
CA GLY A 41 23.68 -3.71 -9.12
C GLY A 41 23.23 -4.94 -8.30
N LEU A 42 22.10 -4.88 -7.58
CA LEU A 42 21.57 -6.02 -6.82
C LEU A 42 20.40 -6.70 -7.55
N ALA A 43 20.57 -7.98 -7.89
CA ALA A 43 19.47 -8.81 -8.39
C ALA A 43 18.64 -9.37 -7.23
N ARG A 44 17.32 -9.10 -7.21
CA ARG A 44 16.38 -9.62 -6.19
C ARG A 44 15.66 -10.86 -6.71
N LEU A 45 16.10 -12.05 -6.30
CA LEU A 45 15.64 -13.34 -6.87
C LEU A 45 15.02 -14.30 -5.82
N HIS A 46 14.48 -13.79 -4.71
CA HIS A 46 14.12 -14.64 -3.56
C HIS A 46 12.62 -14.65 -3.18
N TRP A 47 11.78 -13.81 -3.80
CA TRP A 47 10.33 -13.71 -3.49
C TRP A 47 9.41 -14.05 -4.67
N ASN A 48 9.93 -14.63 -5.76
CA ASN A 48 9.17 -14.97 -6.96
C ASN A 48 8.42 -13.78 -7.61
N GLU A 49 8.93 -12.56 -7.43
CA GLU A 49 8.37 -11.36 -8.06
C GLU A 49 8.60 -11.39 -9.58
N ASN A 50 7.67 -10.81 -10.35
CA ASN A 50 7.84 -10.68 -11.79
C ASN A 50 8.81 -9.53 -12.12
N TYR A 51 9.96 -9.85 -12.70
CA TYR A 51 10.98 -8.88 -13.13
C TYR A 51 10.44 -7.82 -14.11
N TYR A 52 9.50 -8.19 -14.99
CA TYR A 52 8.94 -7.27 -15.97
C TYR A 52 7.98 -6.24 -15.35
N GLY A 53 7.55 -6.45 -14.11
CA GLY A 53 6.52 -5.64 -13.48
C GLY A 53 5.14 -5.81 -14.13
N PRO A 54 4.20 -4.92 -13.79
CA PRO A 54 2.85 -4.91 -14.37
C PRO A 54 2.86 -4.52 -15.86
N SER A 55 1.82 -4.91 -16.60
CA SER A 55 1.64 -4.45 -17.98
C SER A 55 1.33 -2.95 -18.06
N GLU A 56 1.61 -2.31 -19.21
CA GLU A 56 1.33 -0.88 -19.42
C GLU A 56 -0.13 -0.51 -19.11
N ARG A 57 -1.08 -1.34 -19.55
CA ARG A 57 -2.52 -1.18 -19.27
C ARG A 57 -2.84 -1.24 -17.77
N ALA A 58 -2.14 -2.09 -17.02
CA ALA A 58 -2.31 -2.18 -15.57
C ALA A 58 -1.75 -0.94 -14.87
N ILE A 59 -0.58 -0.44 -15.31
CA ILE A 59 0.01 0.80 -14.79
C ILE A 59 -0.94 1.98 -15.02
N GLU A 60 -1.51 2.11 -16.23
CA GLU A 60 -2.51 3.14 -16.55
C GLU A 60 -3.74 3.07 -15.64
N ALA A 61 -4.28 1.86 -15.43
CA ALA A 61 -5.42 1.65 -14.55
C ALA A 61 -5.12 1.99 -13.08
N ILE A 62 -3.92 1.66 -12.59
CA ILE A 62 -3.46 2.01 -11.24
C ILE A 62 -3.37 3.53 -11.09
N MET A 63 -2.71 4.21 -12.02
CA MET A 63 -2.58 5.67 -12.00
C MET A 63 -3.96 6.35 -12.02
N THR A 64 -4.85 5.92 -12.92
CA THR A 64 -6.19 6.51 -13.06
C THR A 64 -7.05 6.27 -11.82
N SER A 65 -7.04 5.05 -11.28
CA SER A 65 -7.84 4.70 -10.10
C SER A 65 -7.34 5.36 -8.81
N SER A 66 -6.04 5.69 -8.72
CA SER A 66 -5.45 6.36 -7.54
C SER A 66 -6.14 7.68 -7.18
N PHE A 67 -6.65 8.43 -8.17
CA PHE A 67 -7.41 9.66 -7.96
C PHE A 67 -8.76 9.46 -7.25
N LYS A 68 -9.24 8.21 -7.16
CA LYS A 68 -10.49 7.83 -6.50
C LYS A 68 -10.27 7.01 -5.22
N GLY A 69 -9.04 6.92 -4.73
CA GLY A 69 -8.67 6.10 -3.56
C GLY A 69 -9.35 6.46 -2.23
N ALA A 70 -10.09 7.58 -2.17
CA ALA A 70 -10.89 7.96 -1.00
C ALA A 70 -12.23 7.22 -0.87
N TYR A 71 -12.63 6.45 -1.90
CA TYR A 71 -13.93 5.77 -1.95
C TYR A 71 -13.77 4.25 -1.92
N TYR A 72 -14.69 3.56 -1.24
CA TYR A 72 -14.70 2.10 -1.18
C TYR A 72 -14.98 1.49 -2.58
N PRO A 73 -14.25 0.42 -2.97
CA PRO A 73 -14.31 -0.13 -4.31
C PRO A 73 -15.37 -1.25 -4.48
N ASP A 74 -16.39 -1.34 -3.62
CA ASP A 74 -17.30 -2.50 -3.54
C ASP A 74 -17.87 -2.92 -4.90
N HIS A 75 -18.39 -1.96 -5.68
CA HIS A 75 -18.90 -2.21 -7.03
C HIS A 75 -17.82 -2.70 -8.02
N LEU A 76 -16.56 -2.29 -7.84
CA LEU A 76 -15.43 -2.77 -8.64
C LEU A 76 -15.05 -4.21 -8.28
N VAL A 77 -15.23 -4.61 -7.01
CA VAL A 77 -15.05 -5.99 -6.57
C VAL A 77 -16.05 -6.90 -7.27
N ASP A 78 -17.32 -6.52 -7.33
CA ASP A 78 -18.36 -7.29 -8.04
C ASP A 78 -18.12 -7.37 -9.55
N TYR A 79 -17.62 -6.26 -10.14
CA TYR A 79 -17.22 -6.25 -11.53
C TYR A 79 -16.04 -7.21 -11.80
N LEU A 80 -15.01 -7.20 -10.95
CA LEU A 80 -13.88 -8.12 -11.05
C LEU A 80 -14.31 -9.58 -10.89
N LYS A 81 -15.21 -9.89 -9.96
CA LYS A 81 -15.77 -11.23 -9.79
C LYS A 81 -16.43 -11.72 -11.07
N SER A 82 -17.25 -10.87 -11.70
CA SER A 82 -17.93 -11.18 -12.97
C SER A 82 -16.93 -11.44 -14.09
N MET A 83 -15.90 -10.61 -14.24
CA MET A 83 -14.86 -10.84 -15.25
C MET A 83 -14.12 -12.17 -15.06
N ILE A 84 -13.80 -12.54 -13.82
CA ILE A 84 -13.12 -13.81 -13.52
C ILE A 84 -14.07 -14.99 -13.76
N ALA A 85 -15.33 -14.87 -13.35
CA ALA A 85 -16.36 -15.88 -13.55
C ALA A 85 -16.56 -16.17 -15.04
N ASP A 86 -16.75 -15.14 -15.85
CA ASP A 86 -16.92 -15.24 -17.30
C ASP A 86 -15.70 -15.87 -17.98
N TYR A 87 -14.49 -15.44 -17.61
CA TYR A 87 -13.25 -15.98 -18.17
C TYR A 87 -13.07 -17.48 -17.90
N ASN A 88 -13.53 -17.96 -16.74
CA ASN A 88 -13.38 -19.36 -16.33
C ASN A 88 -14.64 -20.21 -16.60
N GLY A 89 -15.73 -19.64 -17.13
CA GLY A 89 -17.00 -20.34 -17.32
C GLY A 89 -17.67 -20.79 -16.02
N LEU A 90 -17.61 -19.95 -14.98
CA LEU A 90 -18.15 -20.22 -13.64
C LEU A 90 -19.26 -19.23 -13.28
N ASP A 91 -20.11 -19.60 -12.31
CA ASP A 91 -21.00 -18.63 -11.68
C ASP A 91 -20.25 -17.71 -10.70
N ASN A 92 -20.71 -16.46 -10.57
CA ASN A 92 -20.21 -15.49 -9.59
C ASN A 92 -20.21 -15.99 -8.14
N ALA A 93 -21.11 -16.92 -7.79
CA ALA A 93 -21.18 -17.55 -6.48
C ALA A 93 -19.93 -18.40 -6.15
N ASN A 94 -19.16 -18.81 -7.17
CA ASN A 94 -17.94 -19.59 -7.03
C ASN A 94 -16.67 -18.73 -6.93
N ILE A 95 -16.79 -17.40 -6.99
CA ILE A 95 -15.64 -16.48 -6.95
C ILE A 95 -15.61 -15.72 -5.63
N ALA A 96 -14.45 -15.71 -4.97
CA ALA A 96 -14.14 -14.86 -3.83
C ALA A 96 -12.88 -14.04 -4.12
N ILE A 97 -12.87 -12.77 -3.70
CA ILE A 97 -11.72 -11.87 -3.80
C ILE A 97 -11.09 -11.71 -2.43
N SER A 98 -9.76 -11.71 -2.38
CA SER A 98 -8.97 -11.51 -1.16
C SER A 98 -7.75 -10.63 -1.45
N ALA A 99 -7.17 -10.03 -0.42
CA ALA A 99 -5.92 -9.28 -0.50
C ALA A 99 -4.72 -10.25 -0.63
N GLY A 100 -4.62 -10.89 -1.80
CA GLY A 100 -3.67 -11.96 -2.09
C GLY A 100 -4.10 -13.33 -1.55
N SER A 101 -3.57 -14.39 -2.17
CA SER A 101 -3.92 -15.78 -1.83
C SER A 101 -3.61 -16.16 -0.38
N THR A 102 -2.61 -15.54 0.24
CA THR A 102 -2.28 -15.72 1.66
C THR A 102 -3.48 -15.45 2.58
N GLN A 103 -4.26 -14.40 2.30
CA GLN A 103 -5.46 -14.10 3.11
C GLN A 103 -6.52 -15.19 2.94
N ALA A 104 -6.77 -15.64 1.70
CA ALA A 104 -7.71 -16.72 1.44
C ALA A 104 -7.30 -18.03 2.14
N LEU A 105 -6.03 -18.43 2.04
CA LEU A 105 -5.51 -19.63 2.70
C LEU A 105 -5.57 -19.52 4.23
N THR A 106 -5.29 -18.33 4.78
CA THR A 106 -5.39 -18.07 6.23
C THR A 106 -6.82 -18.28 6.71
N ILE A 107 -7.81 -17.66 6.05
CA ILE A 107 -9.23 -17.81 6.40
C ILE A 107 -9.66 -19.28 6.29
N LEU A 108 -9.30 -19.94 5.19
CA LEU A 108 -9.63 -21.34 4.95
C LEU A 108 -9.06 -22.24 6.04
N SER A 109 -7.79 -22.06 6.41
CA SER A 109 -7.14 -22.84 7.46
C SER A 109 -7.82 -22.64 8.82
N GLN A 110 -8.16 -21.40 9.19
CA GLN A 110 -8.82 -21.09 10.46
C GLN A 110 -10.21 -21.71 10.57
N VAL A 111 -10.96 -21.73 9.46
CA VAL A 111 -12.29 -22.33 9.42
C VAL A 111 -12.20 -23.86 9.42
N LYS A 112 -11.32 -24.44 8.60
CA LYS A 112 -11.24 -25.90 8.42
C LYS A 112 -10.52 -26.62 9.55
N ALA A 113 -9.55 -25.99 10.20
CA ALA A 113 -8.88 -26.56 11.39
C ALA A 113 -9.85 -26.82 12.55
N ARG A 114 -11.01 -26.14 12.59
CA ARG A 114 -12.07 -26.40 13.59
C ARG A 114 -12.87 -27.67 13.29
N GLN A 115 -12.79 -28.19 12.07
CA GLN A 115 -13.53 -29.36 11.60
C GLN A 115 -12.66 -30.62 11.59
N GLY A 116 -11.34 -30.48 11.78
CA GLY A 116 -10.41 -31.61 11.80
C GLY A 116 -8.99 -31.19 11.46
N THR A 117 -8.15 -32.19 11.20
CA THR A 117 -6.74 -31.99 10.84
C THR A 117 -6.62 -31.57 9.38
N ILE A 118 -5.70 -30.65 9.08
CA ILE A 118 -5.34 -30.25 7.71
C ILE A 118 -4.16 -31.12 7.25
N LEU A 119 -4.31 -31.77 6.09
CA LEU A 119 -3.25 -32.55 5.47
C LEU A 119 -2.51 -31.73 4.41
N SER A 120 -1.18 -31.87 4.36
CA SER A 120 -0.32 -31.25 3.36
C SER A 120 0.80 -32.21 2.96
N SER A 121 1.51 -31.93 1.86
CA SER A 121 2.73 -32.66 1.51
C SER A 121 3.88 -32.29 2.45
N GLY A 122 4.90 -33.15 2.55
CA GLY A 122 6.05 -32.91 3.44
C GLY A 122 6.89 -31.69 3.07
N LEU A 123 6.82 -31.24 1.81
CA LEU A 123 7.45 -30.01 1.32
C LEU A 123 6.48 -29.32 0.34
N THR A 124 6.02 -28.13 0.72
CA THR A 124 5.17 -27.24 -0.08
C THR A 124 5.24 -25.82 0.49
N TYR A 125 4.50 -24.87 -0.09
CA TYR A 125 4.32 -23.51 0.42
C TYR A 125 3.85 -23.49 1.87
#